data_AF-A0A183EUS6-F1
#
_entry.id   AF-A0A183EUS6-F1
#
_cell.length_a   1.000
_cell.length_b   1.000
_cell.length_c   1.000
_cell.angle_alpha   90.00
_cell.angle_beta   90.00
_cell.angle_gamma   90.00
#
_symmetry.space_group_name_H-M   'P 1'
#
loop_
_entity.id
_entity.type
_entity.pdbx_description
1 polymer ?
#
loop_
_entity_poly.entity_id
_entity_poly.type
_entity_poly.pdbx_seq_one_letter_code
_entity_poly.pdbx_strand_id
1 'polypeptide(L)'
;LRLKAILLQPWELKHDKVELQQKLGEGAFGEVFSGRLALTKRFFVSAAIKVLKCDAMTKEKVQEAMNEVRVIRNLRHENIVRFYGVANRQEPLMIVMELVKVRAE
;
A
#
# COMPACT_ATOMS: atom_id res chain seq x y z
N LEU A 1 5.93 -25.32 -27.28
CA LEU A 1 5.46 -24.02 -26.73
C LEU A 1 6.12 -23.81 -25.36
N ARG A 2 7.05 -22.86 -25.19
CA ARG A 2 7.60 -22.51 -23.88
C ARG A 2 6.67 -21.50 -23.22
N LEU A 3 5.91 -21.93 -22.22
CA LEU A 3 5.16 -21.03 -21.35
C LEU A 3 6.16 -20.23 -20.51
N LYS A 4 6.18 -18.90 -20.66
CA LYS A 4 6.90 -17.99 -19.76
C LYS A 4 5.98 -17.68 -18.58
N ALA A 5 6.41 -18.03 -17.38
CA ALA A 5 5.71 -17.61 -16.17
C ALA A 5 5.78 -16.08 -16.04
N ILE A 6 4.63 -15.46 -15.78
CA ILE A 6 4.58 -14.03 -15.41
C ILE A 6 4.92 -13.95 -13.93
N LEU A 7 6.08 -13.38 -13.63
CA LEU A 7 6.56 -13.20 -12.25
C LEU A 7 5.87 -12.02 -11.59
N LEU A 8 5.72 -12.12 -10.26
CA LEU A 8 5.24 -11.02 -9.44
C LEU A 8 6.15 -9.80 -9.60
N GLN A 9 5.55 -8.63 -9.67
CA GLN A 9 6.28 -7.38 -9.72
C GLN A 9 6.88 -7.06 -8.34
N PRO A 10 8.03 -6.38 -8.25
CA PRO A 10 8.67 -6.09 -6.97
C PRO A 10 7.82 -5.27 -5.98
N TRP A 11 6.82 -4.55 -6.48
CA TRP A 11 5.89 -3.74 -5.68
C TRP A 11 4.64 -4.51 -5.24
N GLU A 12 4.42 -5.73 -5.74
CA GLU A 12 3.31 -6.59 -5.28
C GLU A 12 3.67 -7.19 -3.92
N LEU A 13 2.94 -6.77 -2.89
CA LEU A 13 3.11 -7.24 -1.52
C LEU A 13 2.19 -8.41 -1.24
N LYS A 14 2.67 -9.32 -0.39
CA LYS A 14 1.82 -10.31 0.25
C LYS A 14 1.17 -9.71 1.49
N HIS A 15 -0.10 -10.02 1.74
CA HIS A 15 -0.84 -9.54 2.90
C HIS A 15 -0.22 -9.94 4.23
N ASP A 16 0.42 -11.11 4.31
CA ASP A 16 1.12 -11.60 5.51
C ASP A 16 2.33 -10.74 5.92
N LYS A 17 2.83 -9.86 5.03
CA LYS A 17 3.90 -8.91 5.32
C LYS A 17 3.39 -7.59 5.90
N VAL A 18 2.08 -7.36 5.91
CA VAL A 18 1.47 -6.08 6.28
C VAL A 18 0.68 -6.27 7.56
N GLU A 19 1.09 -5.57 8.61
CA GLU A 19 0.40 -5.57 9.89
C GLU A 19 -0.26 -4.21 10.12
N LEU A 20 -1.59 -4.20 10.21
CA LEU A 20 -2.38 -3.01 10.55
C LEU A 20 -2.30 -2.73 12.06
N GLN A 21 -2.19 -1.46 12.42
CA GLN A 21 -2.19 -0.98 13.80
C GLN A 21 -3.33 0.04 14.00
N GLN A 22 -3.02 1.29 14.36
CA GLN A 22 -4.02 2.28 14.74
C GLN A 22 -4.61 2.97 13.51
N LYS A 23 -5.94 3.22 13.48
CA LYS A 23 -6.56 4.08 12.46
C LYS A 23 -6.02 5.52 12.63
N LEU A 24 -5.44 6.05 11.56
CA LEU A 24 -4.94 7.43 11.47
C LEU A 24 -6.00 8.38 10.91
N GLY A 25 -6.87 7.88 10.03
CA GLY A 25 -7.91 8.68 9.42
C GLY A 25 -8.72 7.90 8.39
N GLU A 26 -9.58 8.64 7.70
CA GLU A 26 -10.45 8.12 6.66
C GLU A 26 -10.46 9.12 5.50
N GLY A 27 -10.37 8.59 4.27
CA GLY A 27 -10.41 9.37 3.05
C GLY A 27 -11.43 8.82 2.06
N ALA A 28 -11.48 9.40 0.86
CA ALA A 28 -12.50 9.10 -0.15
C ALA A 28 -12.56 7.61 -0.58
N PHE A 29 -11.43 6.89 -0.48
CA PHE A 29 -11.29 5.51 -0.95
C PHE A 29 -11.23 4.46 0.17
N GLY A 30 -11.32 4.89 1.44
CA GLY A 30 -11.26 4.01 2.59
C GLY A 30 -10.45 4.57 3.75
N GLU A 31 -9.99 3.68 4.60
CA GLU A 31 -9.38 4.03 5.89
C GLU A 31 -7.86 3.96 5.80
N VAL A 32 -7.19 4.85 6.53
CA VAL A 32 -5.74 4.87 6.65
C VAL A 32 -5.36 4.45 8.06
N PHE A 33 -4.49 3.47 8.16
CA PHE A 33 -3.95 2.94 9.41
C PHE A 33 -2.44 3.18 9.46
N SER A 34 -1.88 3.34 10.66
CA SER A 34 -0.48 3.06 10.90
C SER A 34 -0.28 1.55 10.87
N GLY A 35 0.97 1.11 10.69
CA GLY A 35 1.29 -0.29 10.74
C GLY A 35 2.75 -0.59 10.51
N ARG A 36 3.03 -1.89 10.30
CA ARG A 36 4.37 -2.40 10.02
C ARG A 36 4.38 -3.17 8.71
N LEU A 37 5.42 -2.94 7.92
CA LEU A 37 5.73 -3.72 6.71
C LEU A 37 6.99 -4.55 6.94
N ALA A 38 6.87 -5.87 6.78
CA ALA A 38 8.01 -6.79 6.83
C ALA A 38 8.78 -6.79 5.50
N LEU A 39 9.93 -6.10 5.44
CA LEU A 39 10.81 -6.18 4.27
C LEU A 39 11.54 -7.51 4.24
N THR A 40 11.92 -8.02 5.42
CA THR A 40 12.47 -9.36 5.62
C THR A 40 11.84 -10.00 6.85
N LYS A 41 12.16 -11.28 7.13
CA LYS A 41 11.68 -11.96 8.36
C LYS A 41 12.10 -11.28 9.67
N ARG A 42 13.15 -10.45 9.65
CA ARG A 42 13.72 -9.81 10.85
C ARG A 42 13.67 -8.28 10.79
N PHE A 43 13.29 -7.68 9.67
CA PHE A 43 13.34 -6.24 9.46
C PHE A 43 11.98 -5.70 9.04
N PHE A 44 11.49 -4.74 9.81
CA PHE A 44 10.20 -4.10 9.65
C PHE A 44 10.37 -2.60 9.55
N VAL A 45 9.50 -1.95 8.78
CA VAL A 45 9.41 -0.49 8.71
C VAL A 45 8.01 -0.04 9.13
N SER A 46 7.92 1.11 9.79
CA SER A 46 6.64 1.76 10.02
C SER A 46 6.05 2.26 8.70
N ALA A 47 4.75 2.05 8.51
CA ALA A 47 4.06 2.37 7.27
C ALA A 47 2.69 3.00 7.56
N ALA A 48 2.24 3.85 6.64
CA ALA A 48 0.84 4.20 6.49
C ALA A 48 0.20 3.22 5.49
N ILE A 49 -0.93 2.65 5.85
CA ILE A 49 -1.61 1.58 5.11
C ILE A 49 -3.02 2.07 4.79
N LYS A 50 -3.26 2.39 3.52
CA LYS A 50 -4.58 2.76 3.00
C LYS A 50 -5.31 1.48 2.61
N VAL A 51 -6.33 1.13 3.38
CA VAL A 51 -7.19 -0.05 3.20
C VAL A 51 -8.39 0.37 2.36
N LEU A 52 -8.54 -0.24 1.19
CA LEU A 52 -9.66 0.03 0.29
C LEU A 52 -10.82 -0.91 0.61
N LYS A 53 -11.99 -0.35 0.92
CA LYS A 53 -13.21 -1.13 1.21
C LYS A 53 -13.86 -1.57 -0.10
N CYS A 54 -13.59 -2.81 -0.53
CA CYS A 54 -14.09 -3.36 -1.79
C CYS A 54 -15.62 -3.40 -1.85
N ASP A 55 -16.28 -3.73 -0.74
CA ASP A 55 -17.74 -3.89 -0.62
C ASP A 55 -18.51 -2.59 -0.96
N ALA A 56 -17.85 -1.44 -0.82
CA ALA A 56 -18.39 -0.11 -1.07
C ALA A 56 -17.78 0.58 -2.32
N MET A 57 -16.84 -0.08 -3.02
CA MET A 57 -16.16 0.52 -4.16
C MET A 57 -16.61 -0.08 -5.49
N THR A 58 -17.00 0.80 -6.40
CA THR A 58 -17.20 0.44 -7.79
C THR A 58 -15.84 0.16 -8.46
N LYS A 59 -15.86 -0.52 -9.62
CA LYS A 59 -14.63 -0.81 -10.40
C LYS A 59 -13.86 0.47 -10.74
N GLU A 60 -14.58 1.58 -10.94
CA GLU A 60 -14.02 2.89 -11.23
C GLU A 60 -13.19 3.41 -10.04
N LYS A 61 -13.69 3.28 -8.81
CA LYS A 61 -12.95 3.69 -7.60
C LYS A 61 -11.69 2.86 -7.37
N VAL A 62 -11.74 1.55 -7.64
CA VAL A 62 -10.54 0.69 -7.64
C VAL A 62 -9.53 1.20 -8.67
N GLN A 63 -10.00 1.52 -9.88
CA GLN A 63 -9.15 2.01 -10.96
C GLN A 63 -8.52 3.36 -10.64
N GLU A 64 -9.25 4.28 -10.00
CA GLU A 64 -8.75 5.56 -9.50
C GLU A 64 -7.66 5.36 -8.44
N ALA A 65 -7.90 4.51 -7.44
CA ALA A 65 -6.90 4.18 -6.43
C ALA A 65 -5.64 3.56 -7.05
N MET A 66 -5.79 2.69 -8.05
CA MET A 66 -4.66 2.12 -8.78
C MET A 66 -3.96 3.14 -9.68
N ASN A 67 -4.65 4.17 -10.16
CA ASN A 67 -4.02 5.28 -10.89
C ASN A 67 -3.12 6.10 -9.97
N GLU A 68 -3.53 6.37 -8.72
CA GLU A 68 -2.65 6.99 -7.71
C GLU A 68 -1.35 6.18 -7.58
N VAL A 69 -1.45 4.86 -7.42
CA VAL A 69 -0.30 3.95 -7.33
C VAL A 69 0.58 4.03 -8.57
N ARG A 70 0.00 4.03 -9.77
CA ARG A 70 0.77 4.08 -11.03
C ARG A 70 1.64 5.33 -11.14
N VAL A 71 1.16 6.46 -10.60
CA VAL A 71 1.92 7.71 -10.57
C VAL A 71 3.02 7.64 -9.52
N ILE A 72 2.68 7.30 -8.27
CA ILE A 72 3.63 7.41 -7.16
C ILE A 72 4.68 6.30 -7.12
N ARG A 73 4.42 5.12 -7.69
CA ARG A 73 5.33 3.95 -7.57
C ARG A 73 6.73 4.17 -8.15
N ASN A 74 6.87 5.10 -9.09
CA ASN A 74 8.13 5.40 -9.76
C ASN A 74 8.79 6.68 -9.22
N LEU A 75 8.15 7.40 -8.29
CA LEU A 75 8.67 8.64 -7.74
C LEU A 75 9.59 8.34 -6.56
N ARG A 76 10.78 8.93 -6.57
CA ARG A 76 11.76 8.87 -5.48
C ARG A 76 12.36 10.25 -5.27
N HIS A 77 11.86 10.96 -4.28
CA HIS A 77 12.28 12.31 -3.96
C HIS A 77 12.04 12.58 -2.47
N GLU A 78 12.86 13.42 -1.84
CA GLU A 78 12.77 13.73 -0.40
C GLU A 78 11.41 14.30 0.01
N ASN A 79 10.80 15.10 -0.87
CA ASN A 79 9.49 15.73 -0.64
C ASN A 79 8.29 14.89 -1.15
N ILE A 80 8.49 13.62 -1.49
CA ILE A 80 7.42 12.72 -1.94
C ILE A 80 7.43 11.47 -1.07
N VAL A 81 6.29 11.17 -0.45
CA VAL A 81 6.16 10.00 0.42
C VAL A 81 6.60 8.73 -0.30
N ARG A 82 7.48 7.97 0.36
CA ARG A 82 8.00 6.75 -0.26
C ARG A 82 6.90 5.70 -0.39
N PHE A 83 6.67 5.26 -1.61
CA PHE A 83 5.81 4.13 -1.90
C PHE A 83 6.55 2.81 -1.63
N TYR A 84 5.92 1.89 -0.91
CA TYR A 84 6.48 0.56 -0.64
C TYR A 84 5.87 -0.55 -1.50
N GLY A 85 4.55 -0.50 -1.75
CA GLY A 85 3.90 -1.51 -2.56
C GLY A 85 2.38 -1.55 -2.40
N VAL A 86 1.75 -2.51 -3.09
CA VAL A 86 0.31 -2.80 -2.98
C VAL A 86 0.12 -4.28 -2.66
N ALA A 87 -0.72 -4.57 -1.67
CA ALA A 87 -1.24 -5.91 -1.43
C ALA A 87 -2.60 -6.02 -2.12
N ASN A 88 -2.63 -6.63 -3.31
CA ASN A 88 -3.81 -6.64 -4.21
C ASN A 88 -4.29 -8.04 -4.62
N ARG A 89 -3.76 -9.11 -3.99
CA ARG A 89 -4.07 -10.50 -4.36
C ARG A 89 -5.28 -11.09 -3.63
N GLN A 90 -5.67 -10.46 -2.53
CA GLN A 90 -6.82 -10.83 -1.70
C GLN A 90 -7.40 -9.56 -1.08
N GLU A 91 -8.60 -9.67 -0.52
CA GLU A 91 -9.21 -8.59 0.24
C GLU A 91 -8.70 -8.54 1.70
N PRO A 92 -8.66 -7.35 2.31
CA PRO A 92 -8.89 -6.05 1.68
C PRO A 92 -7.67 -5.62 0.83
N LEU A 93 -7.88 -4.80 -0.20
CA LEU A 93 -6.78 -4.23 -0.98
C LEU A 93 -6.05 -3.17 -0.14
N MET A 94 -4.73 -3.19 -0.12
CA MET A 94 -3.92 -2.29 0.69
C MET A 94 -2.84 -1.59 -0.12
N ILE A 95 -2.76 -0.26 0.00
CA ILE A 95 -1.65 0.55 -0.51
C ILE A 95 -0.74 0.91 0.68
N VAL A 96 0.54 0.56 0.58
CA VAL A 96 1.51 0.70 1.68
C VAL A 96 2.55 1.76 1.33
N MET A 97 2.68 2.77 2.18
CA MET A 97 3.57 3.92 2.00
C MET A 97 4.25 4.31 3.30
N GLU A 98 5.22 5.23 3.20
CA GLU A 98 5.91 5.81 4.34
C GLU A 98 4.96 6.46 5.34
N LEU A 99 5.18 6.18 6.63
CA LEU A 99 4.49 6.85 7.71
C LEU A 99 5.19 8.17 8.04
N VAL A 100 4.59 9.29 7.65
CA VAL A 100 5.09 10.63 8.00
C VAL A 100 4.63 10.98 9.42
N LYS A 101 5.58 11.24 10.32
CA LYS A 101 5.32 11.75 11.65
C LYS A 101 5.48 13.26 11.62
N VAL A 102 4.44 14.01 11.98
CA VAL A 102 4.58 15.45 12.26
C VAL A 102 5.44 15.57 13.52
N ARG A 103 6.53 16.33 13.47
CA ARG A 103 7.26 16.69 14.70
C ARG A 103 6.34 17.58 15.53
N ALA A 104 6.08 17.20 16.77
CA ALA A 104 5.55 18.13 17.74
C ALA A 104 6.67 19.14 18.05
N GLU A 105 6.39 20.42 17.84
CA GLU A 105 7.24 21.53 18.30
C GLU A 105 7.14 21.69 19.82
#